data_AF-A0AA37UHA7-F1
#
_entry.id   AF-A0AA37UHA7-F1
#
_cell.length_a   1.000
_cell.length_b   1.000
_cell.length_c   1.000
_cell.angle_alpha   90.00
_cell.angle_beta   90.00
_cell.angle_gamma   90.00
#
_symmetry.space_group_name_H-M   'P 1'
#
loop_
_entity.id
_entity.type
_entity.pdbx_description
1 polymer ?
#
loop_
_entity_poly.entity_id
_entity_poly.type
_entity_poly.pdbx_seq_one_letter_code
_entity_poly.pdbx_strand_id
1 'polypeptide(L)'
;MGDTFEAVSLGLLRDEMVLERLAQSPDGGRRATYRKVGGMFRGTVEMIVRPVDGDGGRSEVSWGYDVWFGRGPRALSRTAATVGCTLAAAVALARLAKLAEGEAGER
;
A
#
# COMPACT_ATOMS: atom_id res chain seq x y z
N MET A 1 8.66 12.44 15.89
CA MET A 1 9.75 11.78 15.15
C MET A 1 9.24 10.36 14.93
N GLY A 2 8.88 10.03 13.69
CA GLY A 2 8.05 8.86 13.37
C GLY A 2 8.90 7.59 13.25
N ASP A 3 8.42 6.51 13.86
CA ASP A 3 8.99 5.19 13.72
C ASP A 3 9.14 4.83 12.24
N THR A 4 10.38 4.62 11.80
CA THR A 4 10.69 4.22 10.43
C THR A 4 10.53 2.71 10.34
N PHE A 5 9.46 2.28 9.70
CA PHE A 5 9.26 0.86 9.40
C PHE A 5 9.79 0.57 7.98
N GLU A 6 10.66 -0.43 7.87
CA GLU A 6 11.06 -0.99 6.58
C GLU A 6 9.87 -1.78 6.01
N ALA A 7 9.21 -1.23 4.99
CA ALA A 7 8.09 -1.91 4.36
C ALA A 7 8.59 -3.12 3.56
N VAL A 8 8.04 -4.29 3.88
CA VAL A 8 8.25 -5.53 3.12
C VAL A 8 7.72 -5.34 1.70
N SER A 9 8.60 -5.58 0.73
CA SER A 9 8.33 -5.58 -0.72
C SER A 9 6.99 -6.28 -1.05
N LEU A 10 6.09 -5.61 -1.76
CA LEU A 10 4.85 -6.21 -2.29
C LEU A 10 5.14 -7.12 -3.50
N GLY A 11 6.04 -8.09 -3.35
CA GLY A 11 6.49 -8.96 -4.43
C GLY A 11 7.33 -8.24 -5.47
N LEU A 12 7.25 -8.72 -6.73
CA LEU A 12 8.03 -8.51 -7.98
C LEU A 12 8.92 -7.26 -8.16
N LEU A 13 8.68 -6.18 -7.42
CA LEU A 13 9.47 -4.95 -7.43
C LEU A 13 10.06 -4.72 -6.04
N ARG A 14 11.39 -4.84 -5.92
CA ARG A 14 12.15 -4.46 -4.70
C ARG A 14 12.14 -2.94 -4.54
N ASP A 15 10.99 -2.39 -4.19
CA ASP A 15 10.88 -1.01 -3.78
C ASP A 15 11.06 -0.92 -2.27
N GLU A 16 11.87 0.04 -1.84
CA GLU A 16 12.05 0.36 -0.43
C GLU A 16 11.05 1.46 -0.07
N MET A 17 10.25 1.24 0.97
CA MET A 17 9.29 2.23 1.44
C MET A 17 9.43 2.44 2.94
N VAL A 18 9.29 3.69 3.36
CA VAL A 18 9.29 4.11 4.75
C VAL A 18 7.88 4.54 5.12
N LEU A 19 7.33 4.00 6.20
CA LEU A 19 6.11 4.53 6.79
C LEU A 19 6.39 5.92 7.37
N GLU A 20 5.72 6.94 6.86
CA GLU A 20 5.86 8.33 7.34
C GLU A 20 4.78 8.70 8.35
N ARG A 21 3.57 8.15 8.18
CA ARG A 21 2.44 8.47 9.03
C ARG A 21 1.52 7.27 9.17
N LEU A 22 1.11 6.99 10.41
CA LEU A 22 -0.01 6.13 10.71
C LEU A 22 -1.04 6.94 11.51
N ALA A 23 -2.27 6.97 11.05
CA ALA A 23 -3.38 7.64 11.71
C ALA A 23 -4.55 6.66 11.85
N GLN A 24 -5.20 6.70 13.00
CA GLN A 24 -6.46 5.98 13.22
C GLN A 24 -7.60 7.00 13.25
N SER A 25 -8.67 6.69 12.56
CA SER A 25 -9.89 7.46 12.52
C SER A 25 -10.86 7.00 13.61
N PRO A 26 -11.76 7.87 14.11
CA PRO A 26 -12.75 7.52 15.13
C PRO A 26 -13.74 6.43 14.71
N ASP A 27 -13.96 6.26 13.41
CA ASP A 27 -14.78 5.20 12.80
C ASP A 27 -14.06 3.83 12.76
N GLY A 28 -12.89 3.71 13.40
CA GLY A 28 -12.08 2.49 13.37
C GLY A 28 -11.22 2.34 12.11
N GLY A 29 -11.33 3.27 11.15
CA GLY A 29 -10.49 3.32 9.98
C GLY A 29 -9.01 3.55 10.32
N ARG A 30 -8.11 3.09 9.45
CA ARG A 30 -6.67 3.30 9.56
C ARG A 30 -6.13 3.89 8.26
N ARG A 31 -5.28 4.90 8.36
CA ARG A 31 -4.60 5.53 7.23
C ARG A 31 -3.10 5.43 7.45
N ALA A 32 -2.40 4.86 6.49
CA ALA A 32 -0.95 4.75 6.46
C ALA A 32 -0.41 5.49 5.23
N THR A 33 0.56 6.38 5.43
CA THR A 33 1.26 7.09 4.37
C THR A 33 2.70 6.59 4.33
N TYR A 34 3.12 6.12 3.17
CA TYR A 34 4.45 5.59 2.89
C TYR A 34 5.16 6.46 1.87
N ARG A 35 6.48 6.60 1.99
CA ARG A 35 7.34 7.19 0.96
C ARG A 35 8.24 6.14 0.36
N LYS A 36 8.25 6.05 -0.97
CA LYS A 36 9.18 5.20 -1.73
C LYS A 36 10.56 5.88 -1.79
N VAL A 37 11.54 5.28 -1.12
CA VAL A 37 12.90 5.80 -0.92
C VAL A 37 13.97 5.00 -1.66
N GLY A 38 13.62 3.91 -2.32
CA GLY A 38 14.55 3.07 -3.07
C GLY A 38 13.80 2.20 -4.08
N GLY A 39 14.52 1.70 -5.10
CA GLY A 39 13.95 0.89 -6.17
C GLY A 39 13.62 1.66 -7.45
N MET A 40 12.64 1.13 -8.19
CA MET A 40 12.26 1.63 -9.53
C MET A 40 11.41 2.90 -9.43
N PHE A 41 10.64 3.02 -8.36
CA PHE A 41 9.66 4.09 -8.17
C PHE A 41 10.05 5.02 -7.02
N ARG A 42 9.64 6.28 -7.14
CA ARG A 42 9.79 7.34 -6.13
C ARG A 42 8.47 8.03 -5.93
N GLY A 43 8.22 8.56 -4.73
CA GLY A 43 7.01 9.31 -4.41
C GLY A 43 6.30 8.78 -3.18
N THR A 44 5.01 9.07 -3.06
CA THR A 44 4.20 8.78 -1.88
C THR A 44 3.09 7.80 -2.22
N VAL A 45 2.84 6.89 -1.30
CA VAL A 45 1.74 5.93 -1.34
C VAL A 45 0.89 6.12 -0.11
N GLU A 46 -0.41 6.19 -0.28
CA GLU A 46 -1.37 6.24 0.81
C GLU A 46 -2.21 4.97 0.79
N MET A 47 -2.35 4.33 1.94
CA MET A 47 -3.25 3.21 2.17
C MET A 47 -4.30 3.63 3.19
N ILE A 48 -5.57 3.38 2.88
CA ILE A 48 -6.68 3.60 3.80
C ILE A 48 -7.45 2.29 3.93
N VAL A 49 -7.58 1.81 5.17
CA VAL A 49 -8.36 0.63 5.55
C VAL A 49 -9.56 1.12 6.34
N ARG A 50 -10.78 0.78 5.91
CA ARG A 50 -12.02 1.11 6.63
C ARG A 50 -12.78 -0.16 6.96
N PRO A 51 -13.32 -0.30 8.18
CA PRO A 51 -14.27 -1.38 8.45
C PRO A 51 -15.52 -1.19 7.58
N VAL A 52 -16.09 -2.29 7.09
CA VAL A 52 -17.41 -2.27 6.42
C VAL A 52 -18.46 -2.65 7.46
N ASP A 53 -19.32 -1.70 7.80
CA ASP A 53 -20.38 -1.92 8.79
C ASP A 53 -21.32 -3.07 8.36
N GLY A 54 -21.55 -4.01 9.29
CA GLY A 54 -22.52 -5.09 9.10
C GLY A 54 -22.06 -6.31 8.30
N ASP A 55 -20.81 -6.36 7.82
CA ASP A 55 -20.33 -7.43 6.92
C ASP A 55 -19.31 -8.39 7.57
N GLY A 56 -19.53 -8.74 8.84
CA GLY A 56 -18.82 -9.86 9.49
C GLY A 56 -17.31 -9.69 9.68
N GLY A 57 -16.82 -8.45 9.82
CA GLY A 57 -15.39 -8.17 10.05
C GLY A 57 -14.56 -7.89 8.79
N ARG A 58 -15.22 -7.72 7.63
CA ARG A 58 -14.55 -7.27 6.41
C ARG A 58 -14.10 -5.81 6.49
N SER A 59 -13.03 -5.51 5.76
CA SER A 59 -12.50 -4.15 5.62
C SER A 59 -12.34 -3.79 4.15
N GLU A 60 -12.74 -2.58 3.78
CA GLU A 60 -12.42 -1.97 2.50
C GLU A 60 -10.99 -1.42 2.57
N VAL A 61 -10.16 -1.76 1.58
CA VAL A 61 -8.80 -1.23 1.45
C VAL A 61 -8.71 -0.43 0.17
N SER A 62 -8.32 0.84 0.29
CA SER A 62 -8.10 1.75 -0.83
C SER A 62 -6.68 2.30 -0.82
N TRP A 63 -6.16 2.58 -2.02
CA TRP A 63 -4.80 3.05 -2.22
C TRP A 63 -4.77 4.32 -3.07
N GLY A 64 -3.96 5.29 -2.67
CA GLY A 64 -3.60 6.47 -3.44
C GLY A 64 -2.12 6.44 -3.82
N TYR A 65 -1.83 6.65 -5.11
CA TYR A 65 -0.44 6.67 -5.62
C TYR A 65 -0.09 8.02 -6.20
N ASP A 66 0.94 8.64 -5.65
CA ASP A 66 1.66 9.73 -6.29
C ASP A 66 3.12 9.32 -6.49
N VAL A 67 3.38 8.61 -7.59
CA VAL A 67 4.68 7.99 -7.86
C VAL A 67 5.16 8.25 -9.29
N TRP A 68 6.46 8.19 -9.47
CA TRP A 68 7.13 8.34 -10.78
C TRP A 68 8.36 7.43 -10.84
N PHE A 69 8.91 7.22 -12.04
CA PHE A 69 10.15 6.46 -12.18
C PHE A 69 11.32 7.23 -11.57
N GLY A 70 12.19 6.54 -10.82
CA GLY A 70 13.38 7.16 -10.24
C GLY A 70 14.36 7.72 -11.28
N ARG A 71 14.25 7.28 -12.54
CA ARG A 71 15.01 7.78 -13.69
C ARG A 71 14.07 8.33 -14.76
N GLY A 72 14.40 9.50 -15.30
CA GLY A 72 13.68 10.15 -16.38
C GLY A 72 12.69 11.23 -15.94
N PRO A 73 11.98 11.87 -16.88
CA PRO A 73 11.09 12.99 -16.60
C PRO A 73 9.88 12.57 -15.76
N ARG A 74 9.65 13.26 -14.64
CA ARG A 74 8.54 12.95 -13.69
C ARG A 74 7.18 12.96 -14.38
N ALA A 75 6.91 13.96 -15.21
CA ALA A 75 5.61 14.13 -15.86
C ALA A 75 5.24 12.99 -16.81
N LEU A 76 6.24 12.43 -17.52
CA LEU A 76 6.03 11.36 -18.49
C LEU A 76 5.92 9.98 -17.83
N SER A 77 6.48 9.84 -16.63
CA SER A 77 6.53 8.56 -15.92
C SER A 77 5.41 8.37 -14.91
N ARG A 78 4.74 9.45 -14.48
CA ARG A 78 3.72 9.41 -13.42
C ARG A 78 2.56 8.47 -13.76
N THR A 79 1.97 8.60 -14.94
CA THR A 79 0.82 7.75 -15.34
C THR A 79 1.21 6.27 -15.38
N ALA A 80 2.32 5.92 -16.03
CA ALA A 80 2.79 4.55 -16.12
C ALA A 80 3.16 3.97 -14.74
N ALA A 81 3.80 4.77 -13.89
CA ALA A 81 4.17 4.39 -12.54
C ALA A 81 2.95 4.18 -11.64
N THR A 82 1.96 5.05 -11.72
CA THR A 82 0.69 4.91 -11.00
C THR A 82 -0.03 3.63 -11.42
N VAL A 83 -0.19 3.39 -12.73
CA VAL A 83 -0.82 2.15 -13.23
C VAL A 83 -0.07 0.90 -12.75
N GLY A 84 1.26 0.90 -12.86
CA GLY A 84 2.09 -0.21 -12.40
C GLY A 84 1.95 -0.49 -10.91
N CYS A 85 1.96 0.56 -10.07
CA CYS A 85 1.80 0.42 -8.62
C CYS A 85 0.40 -0.05 -8.23
N THR A 86 -0.65 0.43 -8.91
CA THR A 86 -2.03 -0.04 -8.67
C THR A 86 -2.15 -1.54 -8.95
N LEU A 87 -1.59 -2.02 -10.07
CA LEU A 87 -1.60 -3.45 -10.40
C LEU A 87 -0.83 -4.29 -9.38
N ALA A 88 0.35 -3.82 -8.96
CA ALA A 88 1.15 -4.51 -7.94
C ALA A 88 0.41 -4.62 -6.60
N ALA A 89 -0.29 -3.55 -6.19
CA ALA A 89 -1.08 -3.56 -4.97
C ALA A 89 -2.31 -4.46 -5.05
N ALA A 90 -2.99 -4.52 -6.20
CA ALA A 90 -4.06 -5.47 -6.41
C ALA A 90 -3.57 -6.92 -6.25
N VAL A 91 -2.40 -7.25 -6.79
CA VAL A 91 -1.78 -8.58 -6.63
C VAL A 91 -1.41 -8.84 -5.16
N ALA A 92 -0.87 -7.85 -4.47
CA ALA A 92 -0.51 -7.99 -3.07
C ALA A 92 -1.73 -8.17 -2.16
N LEU A 93 -2.80 -7.41 -2.39
CA LEU A 93 -4.08 -7.60 -1.70
C LEU A 93 -4.66 -8.98 -1.95
N ALA A 94 -4.64 -9.46 -3.20
CA ALA A 94 -5.11 -10.81 -3.51
C ALA A 94 -4.28 -11.89 -2.79
N ARG A 95 -2.97 -11.67 -2.59
CA ARG A 95 -2.13 -12.56 -1.78
C ARG A 95 -2.46 -12.49 -0.29
N LEU A 96 -2.61 -11.27 0.26
CA LEU A 96 -2.96 -11.08 1.66
C LEU A 96 -4.34 -11.66 1.98
N ALA A 97 -5.32 -11.49 1.08
CA ALA A 97 -6.64 -12.11 1.21
C ALA A 97 -6.53 -13.63 1.29
N LYS A 98 -5.78 -14.27 0.38
CA LYS A 98 -5.54 -15.72 0.41
C LYS A 98 -4.85 -16.19 1.70
N LEU A 99 -3.88 -15.43 2.21
CA LEU A 99 -3.21 -15.75 3.47
C LEU A 99 -4.17 -15.63 4.66
N ALA A 100 -4.97 -14.57 4.70
CA ALA A 100 -5.97 -14.36 5.75
C ALA A 100 -7.06 -15.45 5.73
N GLU A 101 -7.50 -15.88 4.55
CA GLU A 101 -8.44 -17.01 4.40
C GLU A 101 -7.81 -18.34 4.86
N GLY A 102 -6.52 -18.56 4.56
CA GLY A 102 -5.79 -19.75 5.01
C GLY A 102 -5.64 -19.82 6.53
N GLU A 103 -5.25 -18.71 7.17
CA GLU A 103 -5.13 -18.62 8.63
C GLU A 103 -6.48 -18.72 9.35
N ALA A 104 -7.57 -18.27 8.72
CA ALA A 104 -8.92 -18.41 9.25
C ALA A 104 -9.44 -19.87 9.18
N GLY A 105 -8.92 -20.69 8.26
CA GLY A 105 -9.25 -22.11 8.14
C GLY A 105 -8.47 -23.04 9.08
N GLU A 106 -7.40 -22.55 9.72
CA GLU A 106 -6.58 -23.30 10.70
C GLU A 106 -7.01 -23.08 12.16
N ARG A 107 -8.12 -22.37 12.41
CA ARG A 107 -8.70 -22.15 13.75
C ARG A 107 -9.97 -22.97 13.99
#